data_AF-A0A933EDJ6-F1
#
_entry.id   AF-A0A933EDJ6-F1
#
_cell.length_a   1.000
_cell.length_b   1.000
_cell.length_c   1.000
_cell.angle_alpha   90.00
_cell.angle_beta   90.00
_cell.angle_gamma   90.00
#
_symmetry.space_group_name_H-M   'P 1'
#
loop_
_entity.id
_entity.type
_entity.pdbx_description
1 polymer ?
#
loop_
_entity_poly.entity_id
_entity_poly.type
_entity_poly.pdbx_seq_one_letter_code
_entity_poly.pdbx_strand_id
1 'polypeptide(L)'
;MPGDEGVSGGDWFSPDMTKVATPTVHAALGDYPALPDSPCLRHPLMKSSSSSTVYYCHAAFNQRFAFPNEKIYFGWYPNFSGVTTVSDDILSSFPWAGLVPPRPGLKMVKFESDPKVYAVAASWRLRWIANETLAESLYGADWNQKIDELPVSFFKRFQMVNTVTTIKFWLSSPTQYPAGAKPYASVARDFNGDGFIDLGVADNAGGGVFILFGNGDGTFRKGTFISTGSAPYSIAAADFDGNGTADLAVANQLSYNVSVILGNKDGTFRSPTHYQAERDTTFVAVADVNGDGKHDLVAANLYNGGQGTITVLVNNGDGSFQEVRPAPGVGNGPDAIAAGDFNADGKIDLAVANSAGNNLSLLLGSGGGHFKQPSINIEIPHSPLGIVADDFNHDKNLDLAASNTSAGQIMVLLGDGKGGFSATKMYSTTGGLEYLATADINRDGHQDLVSANFRNQSASILPGDGTGGFLPSIDFDTGGNSLGVTLADLDRNGWLDIITTNETSGNVSILLNTSGDPRPVSEELP
;
A
#
# COMPACT_ATOMS: atom_id res chain seq x y z
N MET A 1 -22.10 -0.32 39.35
CA MET A 1 -21.53 0.71 38.45
C MET A 1 -20.87 1.79 39.29
N PRO A 2 -19.83 2.47 38.78
CA PRO A 2 -19.22 2.36 37.43
C PRO A 2 -17.76 1.85 37.49
N GLY A 3 -17.08 1.43 36.42
CA GLY A 3 -17.37 1.36 34.98
C GLY A 3 -16.12 0.88 34.21
N ASP A 4 -16.35 0.29 33.02
CA ASP A 4 -15.56 0.32 31.76
C ASP A 4 -14.09 -0.18 31.75
N GLU A 5 -13.56 -0.99 30.82
CA GLU A 5 -13.91 -1.44 29.45
C GLU A 5 -13.42 -2.92 29.30
N GLY A 6 -14.02 -3.85 28.56
CA GLY A 6 -14.78 -3.69 27.33
C GLY A 6 -13.98 -4.03 26.07
N VAL A 7 -13.03 -4.98 26.08
CA VAL A 7 -12.36 -5.44 24.84
C VAL A 7 -13.37 -6.20 23.99
N SER A 8 -13.98 -5.50 23.03
CA SER A 8 -14.98 -6.04 22.11
C SER A 8 -14.32 -6.43 20.78
N GLY A 9 -14.73 -7.59 20.26
CA GLY A 9 -14.10 -8.29 19.14
C GLY A 9 -14.17 -7.56 17.81
N GLY A 10 -13.10 -7.72 17.02
CA GLY A 10 -12.94 -7.05 15.75
C GLY A 10 -13.60 -7.74 14.57
N ASP A 11 -14.00 -6.94 13.59
CA ASP A 11 -14.63 -7.38 12.34
C ASP A 11 -13.52 -7.61 11.29
N TRP A 12 -13.08 -8.86 11.18
CA TRP A 12 -12.10 -9.27 10.16
C TRP A 12 -12.73 -9.23 8.76
N PHE A 13 -12.33 -8.26 7.94
CA PHE A 13 -12.64 -8.22 6.51
C PHE A 13 -11.37 -7.94 5.71
N SER A 14 -10.38 -8.82 5.81
CA SER A 14 -9.18 -8.79 4.97
C SER A 14 -8.99 -10.16 4.32
N PRO A 15 -8.90 -10.24 2.98
CA PRO A 15 -8.63 -11.50 2.26
C PRO A 15 -7.19 -11.98 2.35
N ASP A 16 -6.21 -11.11 2.62
CA ASP A 16 -4.82 -11.52 2.80
C ASP A 16 -4.47 -11.88 4.25
N MET A 17 -4.25 -13.18 4.43
CA MET A 17 -3.97 -13.82 5.72
C MET A 17 -2.47 -13.90 6.04
N THR A 18 -1.60 -13.30 5.22
CA THR A 18 -0.14 -13.35 5.41
C THR A 18 0.39 -12.28 6.35
N LYS A 19 -0.36 -11.21 6.63
CA LYS A 19 0.12 -10.07 7.44
C LYS A 19 -0.88 -9.47 8.43
N VAL A 20 -2.06 -10.06 8.57
CA VAL A 20 -2.90 -9.91 9.78
C VAL A 20 -2.60 -11.13 10.65
N ALA A 21 -2.55 -10.99 11.99
CA ALA A 21 -2.43 -12.15 12.86
C ALA A 21 -3.50 -13.16 12.43
N THR A 22 -3.05 -14.27 11.85
CA THR A 22 -3.92 -15.19 11.15
C THR A 22 -5.07 -15.55 12.09
N PRO A 23 -6.35 -15.22 11.81
CA PRO A 23 -7.42 -15.47 12.73
C PRO A 23 -7.32 -16.93 13.15
N THR A 24 -7.31 -17.14 14.47
CA THR A 24 -7.27 -18.45 15.08
C THR A 24 -8.71 -18.90 15.34
N VAL A 25 -8.92 -20.21 15.43
CA VAL A 25 -10.23 -20.74 15.84
C VAL A 25 -10.64 -20.17 17.21
N HIS A 26 -9.66 -19.91 18.07
CA HIS A 26 -9.84 -19.22 19.35
C HIS A 26 -10.49 -17.85 19.19
N ALA A 27 -9.85 -16.94 18.43
CA ALA A 27 -10.35 -15.58 18.23
C ALA A 27 -11.73 -15.56 17.57
N ALA A 28 -12.02 -16.48 16.66
CA ALA A 28 -13.33 -16.56 15.99
C ALA A 28 -14.47 -17.08 16.88
N LEU A 29 -14.15 -17.80 17.96
CA LEU A 29 -15.11 -18.23 18.98
C LEU A 29 -15.21 -17.24 20.15
N GLY A 30 -14.34 -16.24 20.19
CA GLY A 30 -14.26 -15.19 21.22
C GLY A 30 -12.88 -15.20 21.88
N ASP A 31 -12.21 -14.04 21.88
CA ASP A 31 -10.82 -13.92 22.33
C ASP A 31 -10.70 -13.78 23.86
N TYR A 32 -10.99 -14.88 24.57
CA TYR A 32 -10.85 -14.95 26.02
C TYR A 32 -9.48 -15.51 26.42
N PRO A 33 -8.79 -14.94 27.43
CA PRO A 33 -7.51 -15.45 27.88
C PRO A 33 -7.60 -16.92 28.30
N ALA A 34 -6.63 -17.73 27.86
CA ALA A 34 -6.58 -19.15 28.20
C ALA A 34 -6.37 -19.37 29.71
N LEU A 35 -6.96 -20.43 30.25
CA LEU A 35 -6.62 -20.86 31.61
C LEU A 35 -5.18 -21.39 31.62
N PRO A 36 -4.31 -20.97 32.56
CA PRO A 36 -2.87 -21.31 32.56
C PRO A 36 -2.58 -22.82 32.47
N ASP A 37 -3.42 -23.64 33.09
CA ASP A 37 -3.28 -25.10 33.12
C ASP A 37 -4.37 -25.82 32.30
N SER A 38 -4.93 -25.16 31.28
CA SER A 38 -5.97 -25.78 30.46
C SER A 38 -5.45 -27.04 29.75
N PRO A 39 -6.12 -28.19 29.89
CA PRO A 39 -5.79 -29.38 29.12
C PRO A 39 -5.98 -29.18 27.60
N CYS A 40 -6.78 -28.20 27.18
CA CYS A 40 -6.91 -27.82 25.77
C CYS A 40 -5.60 -27.29 25.17
N LEU A 41 -4.67 -26.74 25.98
CA LEU A 41 -3.38 -26.27 25.47
C LEU A 41 -2.47 -27.41 24.99
N ARG A 42 -2.64 -28.62 25.55
CA ARG A 42 -1.91 -29.82 25.11
C ARG A 42 -2.60 -30.52 23.95
N HIS A 43 -3.93 -30.37 23.85
CA HIS A 43 -4.76 -31.03 22.85
C HIS A 43 -5.73 -30.04 22.21
N PRO A 44 -5.24 -29.06 21.43
CA PRO A 44 -6.09 -28.02 20.85
C PRO A 44 -7.03 -28.58 19.77
N LEU A 45 -6.62 -29.65 19.10
CA LEU A 45 -7.44 -30.39 18.14
C LEU A 45 -7.51 -31.86 18.56
N MET A 46 -8.73 -32.37 18.70
CA MET A 46 -8.98 -33.72 19.20
C MET A 46 -10.01 -34.46 18.36
N LYS A 47 -9.84 -35.77 18.29
CA LYS A 47 -10.89 -36.71 17.89
C LYS A 47 -10.92 -37.90 18.84
N SER A 48 -12.04 -38.61 18.88
CA SER A 48 -12.17 -39.84 19.64
C SER A 48 -11.67 -41.04 18.83
N SER A 49 -11.33 -42.14 19.51
CA SER A 49 -11.05 -43.43 18.86
C SER A 49 -12.27 -44.06 18.17
N SER A 50 -13.49 -43.69 18.55
CA SER A 50 -14.75 -44.24 18.04
C SER A 50 -15.47 -43.32 17.05
N SER A 51 -14.97 -42.10 16.83
CA SER A 51 -15.58 -41.11 15.92
C SER A 51 -14.54 -40.39 15.06
N SER A 52 -14.89 -40.14 13.79
CA SER A 52 -14.07 -39.34 12.87
C SER A 52 -14.25 -37.82 13.05
N THR A 53 -15.22 -37.37 13.86
CA THR A 53 -15.47 -35.95 14.08
C THR A 53 -14.28 -35.30 14.78
N VAL A 54 -13.77 -34.23 14.19
CA VAL A 54 -12.70 -33.41 14.77
C VAL A 54 -13.32 -32.29 15.60
N TYR A 55 -12.72 -32.02 16.75
CA TYR A 55 -13.12 -30.98 17.67
C TYR A 55 -11.95 -30.03 17.95
N TYR A 56 -12.27 -28.75 18.05
CA TYR A 56 -11.39 -27.75 18.65
C TYR A 56 -11.69 -27.64 20.15
N CYS A 57 -10.65 -27.56 20.98
CA CYS A 57 -10.75 -27.40 22.43
C CYS A 57 -10.43 -25.96 22.82
N HIS A 58 -11.39 -25.26 23.39
CA HIS A 58 -11.26 -23.85 23.75
C HIS A 58 -10.66 -23.68 25.15
N ALA A 59 -9.44 -23.16 25.23
CA ALA A 59 -8.64 -23.14 26.46
C ALA A 59 -9.15 -22.19 27.56
N ALA A 60 -9.98 -21.20 27.23
CA ALA A 60 -10.58 -20.31 28.23
C ALA A 60 -11.70 -20.99 29.06
N PHE A 61 -12.35 -22.02 28.51
CA PHE A 61 -13.55 -22.63 29.12
C PHE A 61 -13.47 -24.15 29.24
N ASN A 62 -12.42 -24.79 28.71
CA ASN A 62 -12.27 -26.25 28.60
C ASN A 62 -13.45 -26.91 27.88
N GLN A 63 -13.93 -26.28 26.81
CA GLN A 63 -15.09 -26.74 26.03
C GLN A 63 -14.69 -27.19 24.63
N ARG A 64 -15.45 -28.12 24.05
CA ARG A 64 -15.22 -28.62 22.69
C ARG A 64 -16.21 -28.06 21.68
N PHE A 65 -15.69 -27.69 20.51
CA PHE A 65 -16.44 -27.21 19.35
C PHE A 65 -16.19 -28.15 18.17
N ALA A 66 -17.24 -28.68 17.55
CA ALA A 66 -17.08 -29.62 16.44
C ALA A 66 -16.84 -28.88 15.12
N PHE A 67 -15.93 -29.38 14.29
CA PHE A 67 -15.88 -28.97 12.90
C PHE A 67 -17.07 -29.58 12.15
N PRO A 68 -17.92 -28.78 11.48
CA PRO A 68 -19.13 -29.28 10.85
C PRO A 68 -18.87 -30.25 9.69
N ASN A 69 -17.78 -30.01 8.96
CA ASN A 69 -17.33 -30.83 7.85
C ASN A 69 -15.83 -30.58 7.58
N GLU A 70 -15.27 -31.34 6.66
CA GLU A 70 -13.86 -31.23 6.29
C GLU A 70 -13.51 -29.90 5.62
N LYS A 71 -14.43 -29.27 4.86
CA LYS A 71 -14.19 -27.97 4.21
C LYS A 71 -13.91 -26.88 5.24
N ILE A 72 -14.73 -26.80 6.29
CA ILE A 72 -14.50 -25.85 7.40
C ILE A 72 -13.20 -26.17 8.11
N TYR A 73 -12.89 -27.44 8.37
CA TYR A 73 -11.62 -27.82 8.98
C TYR A 73 -10.42 -27.37 8.14
N PHE A 74 -10.42 -27.66 6.84
CA PHE A 74 -9.35 -27.27 5.93
C PHE A 74 -9.28 -25.76 5.68
N GLY A 75 -10.38 -25.05 5.92
CA GLY A 75 -10.36 -23.59 6.02
C GLY A 75 -9.38 -23.11 7.09
N TRP A 76 -9.30 -23.78 8.24
CA TRP A 76 -8.45 -23.38 9.38
C TRP A 76 -7.08 -24.07 9.43
N TYR A 77 -6.98 -25.30 8.96
CA TYR A 77 -5.77 -26.11 9.09
C TYR A 77 -5.40 -26.77 7.76
N PRO A 78 -4.12 -26.81 7.39
CA PRO A 78 -3.71 -27.34 6.08
C PRO A 78 -3.90 -28.86 5.94
N ASN A 79 -3.92 -29.59 7.07
CA ASN A 79 -4.10 -31.04 7.12
C ASN A 79 -4.46 -31.52 8.54
N PHE A 80 -4.67 -32.84 8.71
CA PHE A 80 -5.03 -33.45 9.99
C PHE A 80 -3.84 -33.78 10.92
N SER A 81 -2.60 -33.40 10.61
CA SER A 81 -1.41 -33.78 11.40
C SER A 81 -1.44 -33.25 12.84
N GLY A 82 -2.13 -32.14 13.09
CA GLY A 82 -2.31 -31.58 14.43
C GLY A 82 -3.42 -32.23 15.27
N VAL A 83 -4.21 -33.15 14.72
CA VAL A 83 -5.34 -33.78 15.43
C VAL A 83 -4.85 -34.91 16.32
N THR A 84 -5.03 -34.77 17.63
CA THR A 84 -4.72 -35.81 18.60
C THR A 84 -5.89 -36.78 18.75
N THR A 85 -5.62 -38.09 18.78
CA THR A 85 -6.66 -39.08 19.13
C THR A 85 -6.66 -39.28 20.65
N VAL A 86 -7.81 -39.07 21.28
CA VAL A 86 -8.03 -39.28 22.72
C VAL A 86 -9.10 -40.35 22.95
N SER A 87 -9.17 -40.90 24.17
CA SER A 87 -10.27 -41.82 24.51
C SER A 87 -11.61 -41.09 24.58
N ASP A 88 -12.70 -41.84 24.43
CA ASP A 88 -14.05 -41.30 24.57
C ASP A 88 -14.29 -40.63 25.93
N ASP A 89 -13.73 -41.21 27.00
CA ASP A 89 -13.83 -40.65 28.35
C ASP A 89 -13.15 -39.28 28.45
N ILE A 90 -11.94 -39.15 27.90
CA ILE A 90 -11.21 -37.87 27.86
C ILE A 90 -12.00 -36.87 27.02
N LEU A 91 -12.47 -37.24 25.83
CA LEU A 91 -13.23 -36.35 24.98
C LEU A 91 -14.55 -35.90 25.63
N SER A 92 -15.18 -36.75 26.46
CA SER A 92 -16.41 -36.45 27.19
C SER A 92 -16.21 -35.49 28.37
N SER A 93 -14.99 -35.40 28.90
CA SER A 93 -14.65 -34.45 29.98
C SER A 93 -14.67 -32.98 29.54
N PHE A 94 -14.66 -32.73 28.22
CA PHE A 94 -14.82 -31.41 27.63
C PHE A 94 -16.28 -31.19 27.22
N PRO A 95 -17.03 -30.29 27.89
CA PRO A 95 -18.43 -30.05 27.55
C PRO A 95 -18.57 -29.57 26.11
N TRP A 96 -19.61 -30.05 25.42
CA TRP A 96 -19.94 -29.59 24.08
C TRP A 96 -20.47 -28.15 24.15
N ALA A 97 -19.85 -27.24 23.38
CA ALA A 97 -20.22 -25.83 23.36
C ALA A 97 -20.75 -25.35 21.99
N GLY A 98 -20.50 -26.11 20.92
CA GLY A 98 -21.05 -25.74 19.62
C GLY A 98 -20.23 -26.26 18.45
N LEU A 99 -20.23 -25.45 17.40
CA LEU A 99 -19.55 -25.72 16.14
C LEU A 99 -18.44 -24.70 15.94
N VAL A 100 -17.45 -25.03 15.12
CA VAL A 100 -16.44 -24.07 14.67
C VAL A 100 -17.01 -23.29 13.47
N PRO A 101 -16.95 -21.94 13.46
CA PRO A 101 -17.40 -21.15 12.31
C PRO A 101 -16.45 -21.33 11.11
N PRO A 102 -16.89 -20.99 9.88
CA PRO A 102 -15.98 -20.80 8.75
C PRO A 102 -14.96 -19.72 9.06
N ARG A 103 -13.78 -19.82 8.43
CA ARG A 103 -12.68 -18.88 8.66
C ARG A 103 -12.99 -17.52 8.04
N PRO A 104 -13.03 -16.44 8.84
CA PRO A 104 -13.22 -15.09 8.31
C PRO A 104 -12.13 -14.70 7.32
N GLY A 105 -12.46 -13.84 6.36
CA GLY A 105 -11.54 -13.28 5.37
C GLY A 105 -11.16 -14.20 4.19
N LEU A 106 -11.10 -15.53 4.37
CA LEU A 106 -10.55 -16.43 3.34
C LEU A 106 -11.59 -17.04 2.39
N LYS A 107 -12.79 -17.32 2.90
CA LYS A 107 -13.85 -18.02 2.16
C LYS A 107 -15.17 -17.29 2.35
N MET A 108 -15.92 -17.17 1.25
CA MET A 108 -17.32 -16.80 1.30
C MET A 108 -18.15 -18.04 1.63
N VAL A 109 -19.37 -17.81 2.09
CA VAL A 109 -20.34 -18.87 2.30
C VAL A 109 -21.61 -18.60 1.54
N LYS A 110 -22.24 -19.69 1.10
CA LYS A 110 -23.59 -19.71 0.56
C LYS A 110 -24.40 -20.73 1.33
N PHE A 111 -25.70 -20.51 1.45
CA PHE A 111 -26.60 -21.45 2.11
C PHE A 111 -27.49 -22.15 1.09
N GLU A 112 -27.75 -23.43 1.32
CA GLU A 112 -28.71 -24.19 0.51
C GLU A 112 -30.04 -23.42 0.40
N SER A 113 -30.54 -23.25 -0.83
CA SER A 113 -31.77 -22.50 -1.14
C SER A 113 -31.72 -20.97 -0.95
N ASP A 114 -30.57 -20.38 -0.60
CA ASP A 114 -30.35 -18.93 -0.66
C ASP A 114 -29.47 -18.58 -1.87
N PRO A 115 -29.94 -17.72 -2.80
CA PRO A 115 -29.11 -17.31 -3.94
C PRO A 115 -27.96 -16.37 -3.54
N LYS A 116 -27.96 -15.82 -2.32
CA LYS A 116 -26.96 -14.84 -1.87
C LYS A 116 -25.64 -15.49 -1.46
N VAL A 117 -24.55 -14.76 -1.71
CA VAL A 117 -23.21 -15.09 -1.25
C VAL A 117 -22.82 -14.13 -0.13
N TYR A 118 -22.24 -14.67 0.91
CA TYR A 118 -21.92 -13.94 2.12
C TYR A 118 -20.43 -13.99 2.41
N ALA A 119 -19.87 -12.85 2.76
CA ALA A 119 -18.60 -12.83 3.46
C ALA A 119 -18.80 -13.20 4.93
N VAL A 120 -17.85 -13.97 5.47
CA VAL A 120 -17.85 -14.38 6.88
C VAL A 120 -17.01 -13.39 7.67
N ALA A 121 -17.64 -12.69 8.60
CA ALA A 121 -16.98 -11.83 9.57
C ALA A 121 -16.81 -12.58 10.90
N ALA A 122 -16.06 -11.98 11.83
CA ALA A 122 -15.86 -12.53 13.17
C ALA A 122 -17.19 -12.76 13.92
N SER A 123 -17.13 -13.54 15.00
CA SER A 123 -18.25 -13.66 15.95
C SER A 123 -19.58 -14.08 15.31
N TRP A 124 -19.52 -15.01 14.35
CA TRP A 124 -20.71 -15.52 13.63
C TRP A 124 -21.51 -14.43 12.90
N ARG A 125 -20.85 -13.48 12.24
CA ARG A 125 -21.52 -12.47 11.42
C ARG A 125 -21.43 -12.78 9.93
N LEU A 126 -22.52 -12.52 9.20
CA LEU A 126 -22.57 -12.61 7.74
C LEU A 126 -22.90 -11.27 7.13
N ARG A 127 -22.16 -10.92 6.09
CA ARG A 127 -22.43 -9.76 5.24
C ARG A 127 -22.79 -10.23 3.85
N TRP A 128 -23.98 -9.89 3.37
CA TRP A 128 -24.36 -10.17 1.98
C TRP A 128 -23.47 -9.34 1.05
N ILE A 129 -22.86 -9.98 0.05
CA ILE A 129 -22.13 -9.31 -1.02
C ILE A 129 -23.14 -8.96 -2.11
N ALA A 130 -23.36 -7.66 -2.35
CA ALA A 130 -24.49 -7.17 -3.13
C ALA A 130 -24.53 -7.65 -4.60
N ASN A 131 -23.37 -7.88 -5.22
CA ASN A 131 -23.26 -8.30 -6.62
C ASN A 131 -21.93 -9.03 -6.89
N GLU A 132 -21.83 -9.66 -8.06
CA GLU A 132 -20.66 -10.45 -8.48
C GLU A 132 -19.41 -9.58 -8.67
N THR A 133 -19.55 -8.35 -9.20
CA THR A 133 -18.42 -7.41 -9.36
C THR A 133 -17.74 -7.10 -8.03
N LEU A 134 -18.52 -6.94 -6.97
CA LEU A 134 -18.01 -6.72 -5.62
C LEU A 134 -17.39 -7.98 -5.02
N ALA A 135 -17.94 -9.16 -5.32
CA ALA A 135 -17.34 -10.43 -4.91
C ALA A 135 -15.98 -10.65 -5.60
N GLU A 136 -15.89 -10.32 -6.88
CA GLU A 136 -14.67 -10.36 -7.68
C GLU A 136 -13.63 -9.38 -7.16
N SER A 137 -13.99 -8.13 -6.83
CA SER A 137 -13.02 -7.20 -6.23
C SER A 137 -12.56 -7.64 -4.84
N LEU A 138 -13.45 -8.24 -4.03
CA LEU A 138 -13.11 -8.59 -2.63
C LEU A 138 -12.40 -9.94 -2.50
N TYR A 139 -12.56 -10.85 -3.45
CA TYR A 139 -12.05 -12.23 -3.36
C TYR A 139 -11.30 -12.67 -4.63
N GLY A 140 -11.04 -11.76 -5.58
CA GLY A 140 -10.37 -12.01 -6.86
C GLY A 140 -11.28 -12.62 -7.94
N ALA A 141 -10.76 -12.71 -9.17
CA ALA A 141 -11.46 -13.30 -10.33
C ALA A 141 -11.95 -14.75 -10.09
N ASP A 142 -11.31 -15.50 -9.19
CA ASP A 142 -11.69 -16.85 -8.77
C ASP A 142 -12.63 -16.88 -7.56
N TRP A 143 -13.28 -15.76 -7.22
CA TRP A 143 -14.19 -15.63 -6.07
C TRP A 143 -15.22 -16.78 -6.01
N ASN A 144 -15.76 -17.19 -7.17
CA ASN A 144 -16.73 -18.27 -7.27
C ASN A 144 -16.20 -19.65 -6.85
N GLN A 145 -14.87 -19.85 -6.85
CA GLN A 145 -14.18 -21.03 -6.32
C GLN A 145 -13.89 -20.92 -4.81
N LYS A 146 -14.08 -19.74 -4.23
CA LYS A 146 -13.88 -19.43 -2.80
C LYS A 146 -15.19 -19.44 -2.01
N ILE A 147 -16.25 -20.05 -2.54
CA ILE A 147 -17.55 -20.19 -1.87
C ILE A 147 -17.69 -21.59 -1.27
N ASP A 148 -17.87 -21.66 0.05
CA ASP A 148 -18.28 -22.88 0.74
C ASP A 148 -19.81 -22.91 0.92
N GLU A 149 -20.43 -23.95 0.40
CA GLU A 149 -21.87 -24.18 0.58
C GLU A 149 -22.15 -24.85 1.94
N LEU A 150 -23.05 -24.26 2.71
CA LEU A 150 -23.43 -24.68 4.04
C LEU A 150 -24.93 -25.05 4.11
N PRO A 151 -25.30 -26.07 4.92
CA PRO A 151 -26.70 -26.40 5.12
C PRO A 151 -27.49 -25.23 5.73
N VAL A 152 -28.76 -25.09 5.36
CA VAL A 152 -29.62 -23.99 5.85
C VAL A 152 -29.78 -23.96 7.37
N SER A 153 -29.61 -25.10 8.05
CA SER A 153 -29.61 -25.17 9.52
C SER A 153 -28.47 -24.39 10.16
N PHE A 154 -27.39 -24.17 9.42
CA PHE A 154 -26.22 -23.42 9.85
C PHE A 154 -26.48 -21.90 9.81
N PHE A 155 -27.36 -21.45 8.91
CA PHE A 155 -27.72 -20.04 8.73
C PHE A 155 -28.25 -19.40 10.02
N LYS A 156 -29.09 -20.12 10.79
CA LYS A 156 -29.69 -19.63 12.04
C LYS A 156 -28.69 -19.30 13.15
N ARG A 157 -27.42 -19.70 13.00
CA ARG A 157 -26.35 -19.41 13.96
C ARG A 157 -25.65 -18.09 13.67
N PHE A 158 -25.84 -17.54 12.47
CA PHE A 158 -25.23 -16.28 12.09
C PHE A 158 -26.13 -15.09 12.41
N GLN A 159 -25.50 -13.99 12.78
CA GLN A 159 -26.11 -12.67 12.81
C GLN A 159 -25.90 -12.01 11.45
N MET A 160 -27.00 -11.69 10.78
CA MET A 160 -26.95 -10.88 9.57
C MET A 160 -26.61 -9.44 9.95
N VAL A 161 -25.54 -8.92 9.38
CA VAL A 161 -25.13 -7.51 9.52
C VAL A 161 -25.26 -6.81 8.16
N ASN A 162 -24.86 -5.54 8.09
CA ASN A 162 -25.07 -4.70 6.92
C ASN A 162 -24.52 -5.33 5.63
N THR A 163 -25.30 -5.24 4.55
CA THR A 163 -24.87 -5.62 3.19
C THR A 163 -23.62 -4.87 2.81
N VAL A 164 -22.64 -5.56 2.22
CA VAL A 164 -21.48 -4.92 1.61
C VAL A 164 -21.94 -4.45 0.23
N THR A 165 -22.06 -3.12 0.09
CA THR A 165 -22.50 -2.47 -1.16
C THR A 165 -21.36 -1.74 -1.86
N THR A 166 -20.26 -1.48 -1.16
CA THR A 166 -19.05 -0.80 -1.65
C THR A 166 -17.82 -1.31 -0.90
N ILE A 167 -16.63 -1.18 -1.49
CA ILE A 167 -15.38 -1.22 -0.72
C ILE A 167 -15.40 -0.03 0.24
N LYS A 168 -15.04 -0.26 1.50
CA LYS A 168 -14.90 0.79 2.51
C LYS A 168 -13.47 0.80 3.00
N PHE A 169 -12.88 1.98 3.04
CA PHE A 169 -11.64 2.22 3.77
C PHE A 169 -11.96 2.90 5.08
N TRP A 170 -11.24 2.51 6.11
CA TRP A 170 -11.39 3.02 7.45
C TRP A 170 -10.19 3.89 7.77
N LEU A 171 -10.16 5.10 7.21
CA LEU A 171 -9.11 6.07 7.49
C LEU A 171 -9.49 6.95 8.68
N SER A 172 -8.51 7.26 9.53
CA SER A 172 -8.67 8.25 10.61
C SER A 172 -8.95 9.63 10.01
N SER A 173 -9.48 10.55 10.84
CA SER A 173 -9.39 11.97 10.49
C SER A 173 -7.92 12.39 10.32
N PRO A 174 -7.62 13.34 9.43
CA PRO A 174 -6.25 13.75 9.16
C PRO A 174 -5.62 14.39 10.40
N THR A 175 -4.47 13.86 10.82
CA THR A 175 -3.63 14.47 11.85
C THR A 175 -2.49 15.24 11.18
N GLN A 176 -2.31 16.51 11.53
CA GLN A 176 -1.37 17.40 10.83
C GLN A 176 -0.10 17.66 11.62
N TYR A 177 1.05 17.59 10.94
CA TYR A 177 2.36 17.88 11.50
C TYR A 177 3.06 18.98 10.70
N PRO A 178 3.54 20.07 11.33
CA PRO A 178 4.26 21.13 10.63
C PRO A 178 5.52 20.59 9.93
N ALA A 179 5.68 20.92 8.65
CA ALA A 179 6.71 20.35 7.78
C ALA A 179 7.35 21.38 6.82
N GLY A 180 7.33 22.66 7.20
CA GLY A 180 7.99 23.73 6.47
C GLY A 180 7.04 24.79 5.92
N ALA A 181 7.55 25.64 5.04
CA ALA A 181 6.77 26.73 4.45
C ALA A 181 5.93 26.28 3.26
N LYS A 182 6.46 25.37 2.43
CA LYS A 182 5.81 24.77 1.27
C LYS A 182 6.29 23.33 1.05
N PRO A 183 5.73 22.34 1.76
CA PRO A 183 6.10 20.94 1.55
C PRO A 183 5.57 20.45 0.19
N TYR A 184 6.46 19.92 -0.66
CA TYR A 184 6.13 19.46 -2.01
C TYR A 184 6.06 17.94 -2.10
N ALA A 185 7.08 17.26 -1.60
CA ALA A 185 7.20 15.80 -1.67
C ALA A 185 7.69 15.22 -0.34
N SER A 186 7.35 13.97 -0.08
CA SER A 186 7.78 13.23 1.10
C SER A 186 8.28 11.83 0.76
N VAL A 187 9.10 11.29 1.66
CA VAL A 187 9.53 9.89 1.68
C VAL A 187 9.38 9.34 3.10
N ALA A 188 9.10 8.04 3.21
CA ALA A 188 8.89 7.34 4.46
C ALA A 188 9.93 6.22 4.64
N ARG A 189 10.81 6.34 5.65
CA ARG A 189 11.89 5.41 5.98
C ARG A 189 12.26 5.56 7.45
N ASP A 190 12.84 4.53 8.06
CA ASP A 190 13.51 4.66 9.35
C ASP A 190 14.88 5.36 9.14
N PHE A 191 15.01 6.62 9.58
CA PHE A 191 16.24 7.41 9.43
C PHE A 191 17.13 7.36 10.69
N ASN A 192 16.61 6.84 11.80
CA ASN A 192 17.28 6.87 13.11
C ASN A 192 17.53 5.47 13.73
N GLY A 193 17.20 4.41 12.99
CA GLY A 193 17.43 3.03 13.37
C GLY A 193 16.59 2.54 14.54
N ASP A 194 15.55 3.26 14.97
CA ASP A 194 14.64 2.85 16.06
C ASP A 194 13.56 1.85 15.57
N GLY A 195 13.53 1.59 14.27
CA GLY A 195 12.63 0.69 13.57
C GLY A 195 11.29 1.34 13.21
N PHE A 196 10.98 2.54 13.69
CA PHE A 196 9.75 3.24 13.34
C PHE A 196 9.93 4.02 12.05
N ILE A 197 8.84 4.16 11.30
CA ILE A 197 8.89 4.92 10.05
C ILE A 197 8.94 6.42 10.39
N ASP A 198 9.96 7.09 9.88
CA ASP A 198 10.12 8.54 9.89
C ASP A 198 9.72 9.13 8.53
N LEU A 199 9.56 10.45 8.47
CA LEU A 199 9.28 11.19 7.23
C LEU A 199 10.39 12.17 6.90
N GLY A 200 10.82 12.17 5.64
CA GLY A 200 11.63 13.23 5.05
C GLY A 200 10.78 14.06 4.10
N VAL A 201 10.67 15.37 4.31
CA VAL A 201 9.77 16.27 3.58
C VAL A 201 10.55 17.38 2.91
N ALA A 202 10.48 17.47 1.58
CA ALA A 202 11.09 18.55 0.80
C ALA A 202 10.27 19.84 0.95
N ASP A 203 10.87 20.88 1.55
CA ASP A 203 10.26 22.20 1.74
C ASP A 203 10.77 23.19 0.68
N ASN A 204 9.96 23.37 -0.36
CA ASN A 204 10.28 24.16 -1.53
C ASN A 204 10.66 25.61 -1.19
N ALA A 205 9.85 26.28 -0.36
CA ALA A 205 10.12 27.66 0.02
C ALA A 205 11.17 27.79 1.13
N GLY A 206 11.34 26.75 1.96
CA GLY A 206 12.35 26.72 3.03
C GLY A 206 13.77 26.40 2.57
N GLY A 207 13.94 25.79 1.39
CA GLY A 207 15.26 25.49 0.82
C GLY A 207 15.97 24.30 1.48
N GLY A 208 15.21 23.29 1.91
CA GLY A 208 15.76 22.10 2.54
C GLY A 208 14.75 20.99 2.78
N VAL A 209 15.15 20.04 3.61
CA VAL A 209 14.34 18.88 4.01
C VAL A 209 14.05 18.95 5.52
N PHE A 210 12.78 18.80 5.89
CA PHE A 210 12.37 18.52 7.27
C PHE A 210 12.34 17.02 7.52
N ILE A 211 12.94 16.59 8.62
CA ILE A 211 12.79 15.23 9.13
C ILE A 211 11.78 15.25 10.28
N LEU A 212 10.79 14.38 10.22
CA LEU A 212 9.84 14.11 11.30
C LEU A 212 10.06 12.68 11.78
N PHE A 213 10.43 12.50 13.04
CA PHE A 213 10.68 11.17 13.58
C PHE A 213 9.39 10.52 14.05
N GLY A 214 9.14 9.29 13.64
CA GLY A 214 8.00 8.49 14.04
C GLY A 214 8.12 8.03 15.48
N ASN A 215 6.97 7.88 16.14
CA ASN A 215 6.89 7.25 17.46
C ASN A 215 6.36 5.80 17.40
N GLY A 216 5.98 5.33 16.20
CA GLY A 216 5.49 3.97 15.98
C GLY A 216 4.01 3.74 16.27
N ASP A 217 3.26 4.81 16.54
CA ASP A 217 1.83 4.82 16.80
C ASP A 217 1.08 5.74 15.82
N GLY A 218 1.69 6.01 14.66
CA GLY A 218 1.20 6.98 13.68
C GLY A 218 1.47 8.44 14.03
N THR A 219 2.07 8.73 15.20
CA THR A 219 2.43 10.10 15.58
C THR A 219 3.90 10.44 15.31
N PHE A 220 4.17 11.74 15.15
CA PHE A 220 5.49 12.25 14.84
C PHE A 220 5.98 13.33 15.82
N ARG A 221 7.28 13.33 16.07
CA ARG A 221 8.00 14.43 16.72
C ARG A 221 8.88 15.15 15.69
N LYS A 222 9.06 16.46 15.85
CA LYS A 222 9.94 17.23 14.98
C LYS A 222 11.39 16.74 15.12
N GLY A 223 12.01 16.38 14.00
CA GLY A 223 13.42 16.02 13.92
C GLY A 223 14.27 17.21 13.49
N THR A 224 15.17 16.97 12.53
CA THR A 224 16.13 17.95 12.02
C THR A 224 15.65 18.67 10.76
N PHE A 225 16.25 19.81 10.47
CA PHE A 225 16.13 20.48 9.18
C PHE A 225 17.49 20.49 8.48
N ILE A 226 17.54 20.05 7.24
CA ILE A 226 18.76 19.93 6.45
C ILE A 226 18.64 20.90 5.28
N SER A 227 19.49 21.92 5.24
CA SER A 227 19.56 22.81 4.08
C SER A 227 20.16 22.05 2.90
N THR A 228 19.55 22.13 1.72
CA THR A 228 20.00 21.46 0.50
C THR A 228 20.34 22.50 -0.55
N GLY A 229 19.32 23.06 -1.19
CA GLY A 229 19.41 24.08 -2.21
C GLY A 229 18.11 24.84 -2.34
N SER A 230 18.02 25.71 -3.35
CA SER A 230 16.84 26.52 -3.60
C SER A 230 15.74 25.70 -4.28
N ALA A 231 14.52 25.80 -3.77
CA ALA A 231 13.33 25.13 -4.30
C ALA A 231 13.48 23.60 -4.42
N PRO A 232 13.73 22.88 -3.31
CA PRO A 232 13.65 21.42 -3.34
C PRO A 232 12.23 21.00 -3.75
N TYR A 233 12.14 20.20 -4.80
CA TYR A 233 10.87 19.88 -5.47
C TYR A 233 10.50 18.41 -5.30
N SER A 234 11.49 17.53 -5.33
CA SER A 234 11.35 16.08 -5.19
C SER A 234 12.43 15.53 -4.26
N ILE A 235 12.10 14.43 -3.57
CA ILE A 235 12.98 13.73 -2.64
C ILE A 235 12.81 12.23 -2.83
N ALA A 236 13.93 11.50 -2.77
CA ALA A 236 13.97 10.05 -2.78
C ALA A 236 14.89 9.55 -1.65
N ALA A 237 14.67 8.31 -1.18
CA ALA A 237 15.45 7.70 -0.11
C ALA A 237 15.90 6.28 -0.45
N ALA A 238 17.19 6.00 -0.28
CA ALA A 238 17.80 4.69 -0.45
C ALA A 238 19.15 4.64 0.29
N ASP A 239 19.77 3.47 0.41
CA ASP A 239 21.11 3.31 0.97
C ASP A 239 22.16 3.51 -0.14
N PHE A 240 22.72 4.73 -0.25
CA PHE A 240 23.61 5.09 -1.34
C PHE A 240 25.07 4.73 -1.06
N ASP A 241 25.47 4.53 0.20
CA ASP A 241 26.83 4.11 0.59
C ASP A 241 26.92 2.66 1.08
N GLY A 242 25.82 1.91 1.06
CA GLY A 242 25.77 0.48 1.37
C GLY A 242 25.92 0.16 2.85
N ASN A 243 25.65 1.13 3.74
CA ASN A 243 25.85 1.00 5.17
C ASN A 243 24.60 0.46 5.92
N GLY A 244 23.50 0.25 5.22
CA GLY A 244 22.22 -0.21 5.76
C GLY A 244 21.36 0.87 6.40
N THR A 245 21.63 2.15 6.12
CA THR A 245 20.87 3.32 6.58
C THR A 245 20.24 4.02 5.40
N ALA A 246 19.03 4.57 5.58
CA ALA A 246 18.42 5.39 4.55
C ALA A 246 19.15 6.74 4.43
N ASP A 247 19.63 7.02 3.22
CA ASP A 247 20.13 8.32 2.77
C ASP A 247 19.05 9.06 1.98
N LEU A 248 19.31 10.31 1.61
CA LEU A 248 18.37 11.16 0.86
C LEU A 248 19.00 11.72 -0.41
N ALA A 249 18.22 11.76 -1.48
CA ALA A 249 18.52 12.49 -2.71
C ALA A 249 17.41 13.53 -2.96
N VAL A 250 17.78 14.78 -3.22
CA VAL A 250 16.84 15.91 -3.32
C VAL A 250 17.09 16.70 -4.59
N ALA A 251 16.08 16.78 -5.47
CA ALA A 251 16.10 17.63 -6.66
C ALA A 251 15.83 19.09 -6.27
N ASN A 252 16.79 19.98 -6.52
CA ASN A 252 16.70 21.40 -6.17
C ASN A 252 16.49 22.23 -7.45
N GLN A 253 15.23 22.56 -7.73
CA GLN A 253 14.80 23.13 -9.00
C GLN A 253 15.56 24.40 -9.36
N LEU A 254 15.70 25.34 -8.43
CA LEU A 254 16.33 26.63 -8.71
C LEU A 254 17.84 26.64 -8.47
N SER A 255 18.40 25.55 -7.95
CA SER A 255 19.85 25.34 -7.83
C SER A 255 20.43 24.41 -8.91
N TYR A 256 19.60 23.83 -9.77
CA TYR A 256 19.99 23.01 -10.92
C TYR A 256 20.89 21.83 -10.53
N ASN A 257 20.56 21.18 -9.42
CA ASN A 257 21.34 20.09 -8.87
C ASN A 257 20.49 19.06 -8.12
N VAL A 258 21.09 17.89 -7.93
CA VAL A 258 20.63 16.89 -6.95
C VAL A 258 21.56 16.94 -5.74
N SER A 259 20.99 17.13 -4.56
CA SER A 259 21.71 17.03 -3.29
C SER A 259 21.62 15.61 -2.75
N VAL A 260 22.75 14.97 -2.47
CA VAL A 260 22.83 13.66 -1.80
C VAL A 260 23.27 13.87 -0.36
N ILE A 261 22.55 13.26 0.57
CA ILE A 261 22.69 13.47 2.01
C ILE A 261 22.76 12.10 2.69
N LEU A 262 23.95 11.73 3.17
CA LEU A 262 24.16 10.43 3.80
C LEU A 262 23.73 10.44 5.27
N GLY A 263 22.98 9.43 5.69
CA GLY A 263 22.52 9.22 7.07
C GLY A 263 23.57 8.54 7.95
N ASN A 264 23.52 8.82 9.26
CA ASN A 264 24.42 8.19 10.25
C ASN A 264 23.70 7.19 11.17
N LYS A 265 22.46 6.81 10.84
CA LYS A 265 21.60 5.86 11.57
C LYS A 265 21.18 6.28 12.98
N ASP A 266 21.59 7.44 13.45
CA ASP A 266 21.19 8.00 14.74
C ASP A 266 20.20 9.17 14.59
N GLY A 267 19.62 9.33 13.39
CA GLY A 267 18.76 10.44 13.00
C GLY A 267 19.54 11.70 12.58
N THR A 268 20.87 11.65 12.59
CA THR A 268 21.71 12.71 12.04
C THR A 268 22.13 12.43 10.60
N PHE A 269 22.46 13.49 9.88
CA PHE A 269 22.81 13.46 8.47
C PHE A 269 24.12 14.21 8.23
N ARG A 270 24.93 13.73 7.29
CA ARG A 270 26.15 14.41 6.83
C ARG A 270 25.78 15.66 6.03
N SER A 271 26.76 16.53 5.82
CA SER A 271 26.58 17.68 4.94
C SER A 271 26.22 17.23 3.51
N PRO A 272 25.25 17.88 2.84
CA PRO A 272 24.87 17.50 1.49
C PRO A 272 26.05 17.63 0.51
N THR A 273 26.13 16.68 -0.42
CA THR A 273 26.98 16.77 -1.61
C THR A 273 26.10 17.12 -2.80
N HIS A 274 26.46 18.16 -3.56
CA HIS A 274 25.67 18.63 -4.69
C HIS A 274 26.24 18.13 -6.02
N TYR A 275 25.44 17.36 -6.76
CA TYR A 275 25.74 16.95 -8.12
C TYR A 275 25.02 17.87 -9.09
N GLN A 276 25.79 18.64 -9.85
CA GLN A 276 25.21 19.52 -10.87
C GLN A 276 24.44 18.66 -11.88
N ALA A 277 23.21 19.08 -12.16
CA ALA A 277 22.36 18.48 -13.17
C ALA A 277 22.22 19.50 -14.31
N GLU A 278 21.08 19.47 -15.02
CA GLU A 278 20.74 20.50 -15.99
C GLU A 278 19.71 21.49 -15.39
N ARG A 279 19.24 22.43 -16.21
CA ARG A 279 18.36 23.51 -15.75
C ARG A 279 17.04 22.97 -15.20
N ASP A 280 16.50 23.68 -14.21
CA ASP A 280 15.22 23.42 -13.54
C ASP A 280 15.02 21.93 -13.17
N THR A 281 15.84 21.38 -12.25
CA THR A 281 15.75 19.97 -11.83
C THR A 281 14.49 19.72 -10.98
N THR A 282 13.47 19.09 -11.55
CA THR A 282 12.13 18.95 -10.97
C THR A 282 11.93 17.65 -10.19
N PHE A 283 12.53 16.55 -10.65
CA PHE A 283 12.29 15.23 -10.07
C PHE A 283 13.57 14.44 -9.89
N VAL A 284 13.60 13.56 -8.88
CA VAL A 284 14.65 12.55 -8.71
C VAL A 284 14.01 11.19 -8.42
N ALA A 285 14.46 10.15 -9.12
CA ALA A 285 14.08 8.76 -8.86
C ALA A 285 15.33 7.90 -8.61
N VAL A 286 15.14 6.80 -7.89
CA VAL A 286 16.18 5.81 -7.58
C VAL A 286 15.94 4.54 -8.39
N ALA A 287 16.95 4.05 -9.10
CA ALA A 287 16.93 2.77 -9.79
C ALA A 287 18.36 2.27 -10.07
N ASP A 288 18.55 0.97 -10.28
CA ASP A 288 19.82 0.40 -10.74
C ASP A 288 19.89 0.49 -12.28
N VAL A 289 20.28 1.65 -12.82
CA VAL A 289 20.19 1.90 -14.27
C VAL A 289 21.37 1.34 -15.05
N ASN A 290 22.44 0.97 -14.35
CA ASN A 290 23.63 0.36 -14.96
C ASN A 290 23.67 -1.17 -14.79
N GLY A 291 22.87 -1.75 -13.89
CA GLY A 291 22.78 -3.19 -13.62
C GLY A 291 23.87 -3.70 -12.68
N ASP A 292 24.44 -2.86 -11.81
CA ASP A 292 25.53 -3.21 -10.90
C ASP A 292 25.06 -3.55 -9.46
N GLY A 293 23.75 -3.47 -9.22
CA GLY A 293 23.12 -3.76 -7.94
C GLY A 293 23.11 -2.59 -6.95
N LYS A 294 23.54 -1.39 -7.36
CA LYS A 294 23.53 -0.19 -6.52
C LYS A 294 22.38 0.74 -6.88
N HIS A 295 22.02 1.59 -5.93
CA HIS A 295 21.00 2.60 -6.11
C HIS A 295 21.58 3.81 -6.85
N ASP A 296 21.36 3.91 -8.16
CA ASP A 296 21.66 5.08 -8.98
C ASP A 296 20.53 6.12 -8.88
N LEU A 297 20.78 7.32 -9.41
CA LEU A 297 19.81 8.41 -9.47
C LEU A 297 19.56 8.86 -10.91
N VAL A 298 18.28 9.11 -11.23
CA VAL A 298 17.86 9.76 -12.46
C VAL A 298 17.08 11.02 -12.12
N ALA A 299 17.40 12.13 -12.78
CA ALA A 299 16.81 13.42 -12.48
C ALA A 299 16.22 14.09 -13.72
N ALA A 300 14.97 14.54 -13.63
CA ALA A 300 14.29 15.28 -14.69
C ALA A 300 14.71 16.75 -14.66
N ASN A 301 15.01 17.30 -15.84
CA ASN A 301 15.45 18.67 -15.99
C ASN A 301 14.54 19.38 -16.99
N LEU A 302 13.86 20.40 -16.50
CA LEU A 302 12.92 21.19 -17.27
C LEU A 302 13.67 22.29 -18.04
N TYR A 303 13.34 22.44 -19.32
CA TYR A 303 13.76 23.59 -20.09
C TYR A 303 12.54 24.43 -20.46
N ASN A 304 12.41 25.60 -19.84
CA ASN A 304 11.33 26.53 -20.12
C ASN A 304 11.29 26.89 -21.61
N GLY A 305 10.23 26.44 -22.31
CA GLY A 305 10.02 26.69 -23.74
C GLY A 305 10.81 25.77 -24.69
N GLY A 306 11.35 24.64 -24.22
CA GLY A 306 12.08 23.69 -25.05
C GLY A 306 12.06 22.26 -24.52
N GLN A 307 12.85 21.42 -25.19
CA GLN A 307 12.98 19.99 -24.90
C GLN A 307 13.65 19.78 -23.53
N GLY A 308 13.04 18.95 -22.67
CA GLY A 308 13.64 18.54 -21.39
C GLY A 308 14.72 17.47 -21.55
N THR A 309 15.45 17.19 -20.47
CA THR A 309 16.50 16.17 -20.44
C THR A 309 16.49 15.38 -19.13
N ILE A 310 17.10 14.19 -19.14
CA ILE A 310 17.36 13.39 -17.94
C ILE A 310 18.85 13.42 -17.61
N THR A 311 19.18 13.80 -16.37
CA THR A 311 20.53 13.61 -15.82
C THR A 311 20.58 12.22 -15.18
N VAL A 312 21.61 11.44 -15.51
CA VAL A 312 21.81 10.09 -14.97
C VAL A 312 23.07 10.10 -14.12
N LEU A 313 22.94 9.78 -12.85
CA LEU A 313 24.02 9.75 -11.85
C LEU A 313 24.18 8.32 -11.36
N VAL A 314 25.23 7.64 -11.81
CA VAL A 314 25.57 6.27 -11.40
C VAL A 314 26.32 6.29 -10.07
N ASN A 315 25.92 5.43 -9.15
CA ASN A 315 26.47 5.33 -7.81
C ASN A 315 27.74 4.47 -7.78
N ASN A 316 28.81 5.00 -7.19
CA ASN A 316 30.05 4.26 -7.01
C ASN A 316 29.98 3.24 -5.86
N GLY A 317 28.97 3.34 -4.99
CA GLY A 317 28.74 2.45 -3.84
C GLY A 317 29.35 2.94 -2.54
N ASP A 318 29.89 4.16 -2.53
CA ASP A 318 30.44 4.85 -1.35
C ASP A 318 29.69 6.16 -1.05
N GLY A 319 28.50 6.33 -1.65
CA GLY A 319 27.71 7.56 -1.60
C GLY A 319 28.17 8.63 -2.59
N SER A 320 29.22 8.36 -3.40
CA SER A 320 29.61 9.23 -4.50
C SER A 320 28.96 8.84 -5.84
N PHE A 321 28.69 9.84 -6.69
CA PHE A 321 28.01 9.62 -7.97
C PHE A 321 28.83 10.14 -9.16
N GLN A 322 28.70 9.46 -10.29
CA GLN A 322 29.27 9.85 -11.57
C GLN A 322 28.16 10.10 -12.58
N GLU A 323 28.20 11.25 -13.25
CA GLU A 323 27.26 11.56 -14.32
C GLU A 323 27.56 10.78 -15.61
N VAL A 324 26.52 10.20 -16.21
CA VAL A 324 26.57 9.58 -17.54
C VAL A 324 26.16 10.61 -18.59
N ARG A 325 26.99 10.77 -19.63
CA ARG A 325 26.79 11.74 -20.73
C ARG A 325 26.79 11.03 -22.11
N PRO A 326 26.11 11.60 -23.12
CA PRO A 326 25.25 12.79 -23.06
C PRO A 326 23.92 12.51 -22.33
N ALA A 327 23.32 13.56 -21.75
CA ALA A 327 22.00 13.48 -21.15
C ALA A 327 20.94 13.17 -22.24
N PRO A 328 20.10 12.13 -22.09
CA PRO A 328 19.06 11.84 -23.06
C PRO A 328 17.95 12.90 -23.03
N GLY A 329 17.48 13.29 -24.22
CA GLY A 329 16.36 14.22 -24.38
C GLY A 329 15.00 13.53 -24.18
N VAL A 330 14.03 14.29 -23.68
CA VAL A 330 12.64 13.87 -23.42
C VAL A 330 11.65 14.92 -23.93
N GLY A 331 10.37 14.82 -23.60
CA GLY A 331 9.36 15.83 -23.94
C GLY A 331 9.54 17.16 -23.20
N ASN A 332 8.59 18.07 -23.39
CA ASN A 332 8.62 19.40 -22.77
C ASN A 332 8.00 19.35 -21.37
N GLY A 333 8.69 19.94 -20.38
CA GLY A 333 8.22 20.01 -19.00
C GLY A 333 8.20 18.65 -18.29
N PRO A 334 9.32 17.92 -18.20
CA PRO A 334 9.39 16.68 -17.44
C PRO A 334 9.21 16.97 -15.94
N ASP A 335 8.23 16.34 -15.30
CA ASP A 335 7.86 16.56 -13.89
C ASP A 335 7.95 15.31 -13.01
N ALA A 336 7.85 14.12 -13.60
CA ALA A 336 7.96 12.86 -12.85
C ALA A 336 8.58 11.74 -13.70
N ILE A 337 9.21 10.78 -13.03
CA ILE A 337 9.86 9.62 -13.65
C ILE A 337 9.40 8.35 -12.93
N ALA A 338 8.90 7.38 -13.69
CA ALA A 338 8.80 5.99 -13.25
C ALA A 338 9.93 5.18 -13.91
N ALA A 339 10.63 4.37 -13.12
CA ALA A 339 11.73 3.53 -13.60
C ALA A 339 11.36 2.06 -13.45
N GLY A 340 11.63 1.25 -14.47
CA GLY A 340 11.30 -0.17 -14.50
C GLY A 340 11.65 -0.80 -15.84
N ASP A 341 11.62 -2.13 -15.93
CA ASP A 341 11.86 -2.85 -17.19
C ASP A 341 10.53 -2.97 -17.97
N PHE A 342 10.24 -2.02 -18.85
CA PHE A 342 8.97 -1.96 -19.59
C PHE A 342 8.97 -2.86 -20.83
N ASN A 343 10.12 -3.44 -21.19
CA ASN A 343 10.28 -4.30 -22.38
C ASN A 343 10.80 -5.72 -22.09
N ALA A 344 10.89 -6.07 -20.80
CA ALA A 344 11.34 -7.37 -20.29
C ALA A 344 12.74 -7.78 -20.81
N ASP A 345 13.65 -6.83 -21.08
CA ASP A 345 15.02 -7.11 -21.54
C ASP A 345 16.06 -7.19 -20.41
N GLY A 346 15.62 -7.00 -19.17
CA GLY A 346 16.43 -7.05 -17.95
C GLY A 346 17.18 -5.76 -17.66
N LYS A 347 16.90 -4.67 -18.38
CA LYS A 347 17.49 -3.35 -18.13
C LYS A 347 16.41 -2.38 -17.68
N ILE A 348 16.80 -1.45 -16.82
CA ILE A 348 15.89 -0.38 -16.41
C ILE A 348 15.65 0.58 -17.58
N ASP A 349 14.39 0.77 -17.90
CA ASP A 349 13.84 1.80 -18.77
C ASP A 349 13.27 2.95 -17.91
N LEU A 350 12.99 4.10 -18.52
CA LEU A 350 12.34 5.24 -17.86
C LEU A 350 11.08 5.66 -18.59
N ALA A 351 9.99 5.85 -17.88
CA ALA A 351 8.79 6.54 -18.35
C ALA A 351 8.73 7.93 -17.68
N VAL A 352 8.76 8.97 -18.50
CA VAL A 352 8.87 10.37 -18.04
C VAL A 352 7.59 11.12 -18.36
N ALA A 353 6.92 11.67 -17.36
CA ALA A 353 5.73 12.50 -17.52
C ALA A 353 6.13 13.93 -17.92
N ASN A 354 5.70 14.37 -19.10
CA ASN A 354 6.00 15.70 -19.62
C ASN A 354 4.72 16.56 -19.64
N SER A 355 4.55 17.36 -18.59
CA SER A 355 3.35 18.14 -18.34
C SER A 355 3.08 19.18 -19.43
N ALA A 356 4.10 19.94 -19.83
CA ALA A 356 3.97 20.96 -20.88
C ALA A 356 3.86 20.35 -22.28
N GLY A 357 4.31 19.11 -22.47
CA GLY A 357 4.24 18.35 -23.72
C GLY A 357 2.93 17.57 -23.91
N ASN A 358 2.14 17.36 -22.85
CA ASN A 358 0.97 16.48 -22.84
C ASN A 358 1.32 15.06 -23.37
N ASN A 359 2.43 14.49 -22.91
CA ASN A 359 2.85 13.16 -23.30
C ASN A 359 3.73 12.51 -22.22
N LEU A 360 3.97 11.21 -22.37
CA LEU A 360 5.08 10.53 -21.71
C LEU A 360 6.18 10.27 -22.72
N SER A 361 7.43 10.31 -22.26
CA SER A 361 8.59 9.80 -23.00
C SER A 361 9.01 8.47 -22.37
N LEU A 362 9.02 7.40 -23.16
CA LEU A 362 9.57 6.10 -22.78
C LEU A 362 10.99 5.97 -23.35
N LEU A 363 11.97 5.85 -22.46
CA LEU A 363 13.39 5.74 -22.74
C LEU A 363 13.80 4.31 -22.45
N LEU A 364 14.04 3.53 -23.50
CA LEU A 364 14.48 2.15 -23.33
C LEU A 364 15.97 2.10 -22.95
N GLY A 365 16.28 1.37 -21.89
CA GLY A 365 17.62 1.10 -21.42
C GLY A 365 18.48 0.42 -22.49
N SER A 366 19.74 0.82 -22.54
CA SER A 366 20.76 0.15 -23.36
C SER A 366 21.86 -0.49 -22.51
N GLY A 367 21.89 -0.20 -21.21
CA GLY A 367 22.84 -0.69 -20.21
C GLY A 367 23.87 0.38 -19.83
N GLY A 368 24.51 0.23 -18.67
CA GLY A 368 25.55 1.17 -18.19
C GLY A 368 25.03 2.58 -17.92
N GLY A 369 23.73 2.77 -17.63
CA GLY A 369 23.11 4.08 -17.46
C GLY A 369 22.77 4.83 -18.76
N HIS A 370 22.90 4.19 -19.93
CA HIS A 370 22.56 4.80 -21.22
C HIS A 370 21.16 4.39 -21.71
N PHE A 371 20.49 5.31 -22.41
CA PHE A 371 19.14 5.11 -22.95
C PHE A 371 19.07 5.34 -24.47
N LYS A 372 18.19 4.58 -25.16
CA LYS A 372 17.95 4.71 -26.60
C LYS A 372 17.29 6.05 -26.93
N GLN A 373 17.66 6.61 -28.08
CA GLN A 373 17.15 7.89 -28.59
C GLN A 373 16.76 7.77 -30.07
N PRO A 374 15.70 8.45 -30.55
CA PRO A 374 14.76 9.24 -29.74
C PRO A 374 13.90 8.35 -28.82
N SER A 375 13.39 8.93 -27.73
CA SER A 375 12.43 8.26 -26.85
C SER A 375 11.13 7.92 -27.58
N ILE A 376 10.43 6.88 -27.14
CA ILE A 376 9.09 6.53 -27.62
C ILE A 376 8.09 7.52 -27.01
N ASN A 377 7.24 8.12 -27.83
CA ASN A 377 6.24 9.08 -27.39
C ASN A 377 4.91 8.37 -27.10
N ILE A 378 4.35 8.59 -25.92
CA ILE A 378 3.03 8.08 -25.51
C ILE A 378 2.13 9.28 -25.22
N GLU A 379 1.02 9.40 -25.92
CA GLU A 379 0.14 10.57 -25.78
C GLU A 379 -0.67 10.49 -24.47
N ILE A 380 -0.71 11.60 -23.72
CA ILE A 380 -1.59 11.77 -22.57
C ILE A 380 -2.44 13.03 -22.83
N PRO A 381 -3.78 12.96 -22.75
CA PRO A 381 -4.62 14.07 -23.20
C PRO A 381 -4.32 15.42 -22.53
N HIS A 382 -3.95 15.44 -21.25
CA HIS A 382 -3.60 16.69 -20.58
C HIS A 382 -2.59 16.54 -19.44
N SER A 383 -1.53 17.35 -19.50
CA SER A 383 -0.58 17.71 -18.45
C SER A 383 -0.35 16.64 -17.37
N PRO A 384 0.35 15.55 -17.69
CA PRO A 384 0.73 14.58 -16.68
C PRO A 384 1.79 15.16 -15.74
N LEU A 385 1.49 15.24 -14.45
CA LEU A 385 2.40 15.69 -13.38
C LEU A 385 2.94 14.54 -12.53
N GLY A 386 2.19 13.44 -12.44
CA GLY A 386 2.53 12.25 -11.66
C GLY A 386 2.45 11.00 -12.53
N ILE A 387 3.33 10.05 -12.27
CA ILE A 387 3.36 8.75 -12.93
C ILE A 387 3.81 7.68 -11.93
N VAL A 388 3.17 6.52 -11.98
CA VAL A 388 3.57 5.30 -11.26
C VAL A 388 3.57 4.12 -12.22
N ALA A 389 4.39 3.12 -11.92
CA ALA A 389 4.48 1.87 -12.66
C ALA A 389 4.29 0.69 -11.70
N ASP A 390 3.44 -0.25 -12.08
CA ASP A 390 3.21 -1.52 -11.37
C ASP A 390 2.54 -2.52 -12.31
N ASP A 391 2.38 -3.77 -11.90
CA ASP A 391 1.61 -4.79 -12.61
C ASP A 391 0.15 -4.76 -12.16
N PHE A 392 -0.69 -3.95 -12.83
CA PHE A 392 -2.09 -3.73 -12.42
C PHE A 392 -3.02 -4.88 -12.82
N ASN A 393 -2.61 -5.72 -13.77
CA ASN A 393 -3.40 -6.82 -14.32
C ASN A 393 -2.84 -8.23 -14.02
N HIS A 394 -1.76 -8.32 -13.25
CA HIS A 394 -1.06 -9.55 -12.85
C HIS A 394 -0.52 -10.35 -14.04
N ASP A 395 -0.16 -9.69 -15.14
CA ASP A 395 0.42 -10.33 -16.33
C ASP A 395 1.97 -10.35 -16.33
N LYS A 396 2.58 -9.76 -15.30
CA LYS A 396 4.03 -9.62 -15.06
C LYS A 396 4.74 -8.61 -15.95
N ASN A 397 4.02 -7.85 -16.77
CA ASN A 397 4.56 -6.69 -17.45
C ASN A 397 4.24 -5.44 -16.64
N LEU A 398 5.14 -4.46 -16.67
CA LEU A 398 4.88 -3.19 -16.00
C LEU A 398 3.87 -2.38 -16.81
N ASP A 399 2.80 -1.97 -16.14
CA ASP A 399 1.81 -1.01 -16.59
C ASP A 399 2.18 0.40 -16.11
N LEU A 400 1.46 1.40 -16.60
CA LEU A 400 1.60 2.79 -16.17
C LEU A 400 0.27 3.38 -15.74
N ALA A 401 0.28 4.16 -14.66
CA ALA A 401 -0.79 5.09 -14.35
C ALA A 401 -0.22 6.50 -14.30
N ALA A 402 -0.76 7.40 -15.13
CA ALA A 402 -0.34 8.78 -15.23
C ALA A 402 -1.49 9.72 -14.85
N SER A 403 -1.18 10.79 -14.12
CA SER A 403 -2.16 11.82 -13.85
C SER A 403 -2.54 12.54 -15.16
N ASN A 404 -3.78 12.97 -15.24
CA ASN A 404 -4.32 13.83 -16.29
C ASN A 404 -4.91 15.06 -15.60
N THR A 405 -4.00 15.93 -15.13
CA THR A 405 -4.25 16.89 -14.05
C THR A 405 -5.39 17.85 -14.35
N SER A 406 -5.41 18.45 -15.54
CA SER A 406 -6.43 19.45 -15.88
C SER A 406 -7.80 18.84 -16.16
N ALA A 407 -7.87 17.55 -16.48
CA ALA A 407 -9.12 16.81 -16.61
C ALA A 407 -9.62 16.22 -15.29
N GLY A 408 -8.77 16.16 -14.24
CA GLY A 408 -9.11 15.49 -12.98
C GLY A 408 -9.25 13.98 -13.12
N GLN A 409 -8.46 13.37 -14.02
CA GLN A 409 -8.52 11.94 -14.31
C GLN A 409 -7.16 11.26 -14.14
N ILE A 410 -7.15 9.96 -13.94
CA ILE A 410 -5.96 9.12 -14.05
C ILE A 410 -6.10 8.28 -15.32
N MET A 411 -5.06 8.26 -16.14
CA MET A 411 -4.96 7.42 -17.32
C MET A 411 -4.13 6.19 -16.99
N VAL A 412 -4.73 5.02 -17.13
CA VAL A 412 -4.05 3.73 -16.97
C VAL A 412 -3.74 3.16 -18.35
N LEU A 413 -2.50 2.70 -18.53
CA LEU A 413 -1.99 2.12 -19.75
C LEU A 413 -1.38 0.75 -19.45
N LEU A 414 -1.88 -0.31 -20.09
CA LEU A 414 -1.40 -1.67 -19.85
C LEU A 414 -0.21 -2.00 -20.74
N GLY A 415 0.90 -2.42 -20.15
CA GLY A 415 2.15 -2.76 -20.82
C GLY A 415 2.04 -4.09 -21.58
N ASP A 416 2.67 -4.17 -22.75
CA ASP A 416 2.74 -5.42 -23.53
C ASP A 416 4.04 -6.23 -23.29
N GLY A 417 4.87 -5.75 -22.36
CA GLY A 417 6.19 -6.33 -22.05
C GLY A 417 7.22 -6.15 -23.17
N LYS A 418 6.99 -5.26 -24.13
CA LYS A 418 7.90 -4.97 -25.26
C LYS A 418 8.16 -3.47 -25.42
N GLY A 419 7.83 -2.68 -24.41
CA GLY A 419 7.84 -1.22 -24.44
C GLY A 419 6.65 -0.61 -25.17
N GLY A 420 5.63 -1.41 -25.50
CA GLY A 420 4.34 -0.94 -25.99
C GLY A 420 3.32 -0.84 -24.86
N PHE A 421 2.40 0.09 -25.00
CA PHE A 421 1.27 0.24 -24.08
C PHE A 421 -0.04 0.18 -24.86
N SER A 422 -0.97 -0.63 -24.35
CA SER A 422 -2.29 -0.86 -24.93
C SER A 422 -3.38 -0.56 -23.88
N ALA A 423 -4.65 -0.59 -24.30
CA ALA A 423 -5.82 -0.42 -23.42
C ALA A 423 -5.74 0.81 -22.49
N THR A 424 -6.12 1.98 -23.01
CA THR A 424 -6.21 3.19 -22.20
C THR A 424 -7.56 3.26 -21.50
N LYS A 425 -7.55 3.28 -20.16
CA LYS A 425 -8.75 3.56 -19.37
C LYS A 425 -8.56 4.85 -18.59
N MET A 426 -9.61 5.64 -18.54
CA MET A 426 -9.65 6.92 -17.84
C MET A 426 -10.52 6.78 -16.59
N TYR A 427 -9.96 7.13 -15.44
CA TYR A 427 -10.65 7.08 -14.16
C TYR A 427 -10.80 8.49 -13.60
N SER A 428 -12.04 8.89 -13.32
CA SER A 428 -12.31 10.21 -12.76
C SER A 428 -11.99 10.23 -11.26
N THR A 429 -11.41 11.36 -10.84
CA THR A 429 -11.19 11.71 -9.43
C THR A 429 -11.89 13.04 -9.16
N THR A 430 -11.87 13.50 -7.90
CA THR A 430 -12.56 14.75 -7.56
C THR A 430 -11.84 16.01 -8.03
N GLY A 431 -10.56 15.95 -8.42
CA GLY A 431 -9.88 16.95 -9.26
C GLY A 431 -8.61 17.59 -8.67
N GLY A 432 -7.73 18.10 -9.56
CA GLY A 432 -6.46 18.72 -9.17
C GLY A 432 -5.36 17.71 -8.83
N LEU A 433 -5.23 16.67 -9.65
CA LEU A 433 -4.29 15.57 -9.46
C LEU A 433 -2.84 16.03 -9.66
N GLU A 434 -1.99 15.75 -8.69
CA GLU A 434 -0.56 16.09 -8.75
C GLU A 434 0.26 14.80 -8.79
N TYR A 435 0.58 14.25 -7.62
CA TYR A 435 1.31 13.00 -7.48
C TYR A 435 0.38 11.79 -7.27
N LEU A 436 0.90 10.62 -7.67
CA LEU A 436 0.27 9.32 -7.52
C LEU A 436 1.17 8.41 -6.67
N ALA A 437 0.54 7.52 -5.92
CA ALA A 437 1.18 6.35 -5.32
C ALA A 437 0.38 5.11 -5.69
N THR A 438 1.03 3.96 -5.65
CA THR A 438 0.36 2.67 -5.83
C THR A 438 0.84 1.67 -4.80
N ALA A 439 -0.10 0.90 -4.27
CA ALA A 439 0.12 -0.22 -3.37
C ALA A 439 -1.21 -0.95 -3.17
N ASP A 440 -1.17 -2.21 -2.74
CA ASP A 440 -2.31 -2.93 -2.18
C ASP A 440 -2.66 -2.38 -0.78
N ILE A 441 -3.46 -1.31 -0.73
CA ILE A 441 -3.78 -0.58 0.53
C ILE A 441 -4.91 -1.26 1.31
N ASN A 442 -5.74 -2.07 0.63
CA ASN A 442 -6.83 -2.83 1.25
C ASN A 442 -6.48 -4.31 1.50
N ARG A 443 -5.29 -4.77 1.08
CA ARG A 443 -4.79 -6.13 1.23
C ARG A 443 -5.69 -7.18 0.55
N ASP A 444 -6.21 -6.86 -0.62
CA ASP A 444 -6.99 -7.80 -1.44
C ASP A 444 -6.13 -8.56 -2.47
N GLY A 445 -4.85 -8.21 -2.58
CA GLY A 445 -3.91 -8.78 -3.53
C GLY A 445 -3.86 -8.05 -4.87
N HIS A 446 -4.54 -6.91 -5.00
CA HIS A 446 -4.54 -6.05 -6.18
C HIS A 446 -3.92 -4.70 -5.84
N GLN A 447 -3.22 -4.12 -6.81
CA GLN A 447 -2.62 -2.80 -6.63
C GLN A 447 -3.70 -1.74 -6.73
N ASP A 448 -3.77 -0.86 -5.73
CA ASP A 448 -4.64 0.30 -5.73
C ASP A 448 -3.87 1.54 -6.17
N LEU A 449 -4.61 2.54 -6.64
CA LEU A 449 -4.06 3.87 -6.92
C LEU A 449 -4.49 4.85 -5.84
N VAL A 450 -3.54 5.63 -5.34
CA VAL A 450 -3.79 6.74 -4.41
C VAL A 450 -3.32 8.03 -5.05
N SER A 451 -4.17 9.07 -5.01
CA SER A 451 -3.84 10.37 -5.56
C SER A 451 -3.98 11.50 -4.55
N ALA A 452 -3.10 12.49 -4.65
CA ALA A 452 -3.25 13.77 -3.97
C ALA A 452 -4.01 14.76 -4.85
N ASN A 453 -5.04 15.40 -4.29
CA ASN A 453 -5.96 16.29 -5.00
C ASN A 453 -5.84 17.72 -4.48
N PHE A 454 -4.85 18.46 -5.02
CA PHE A 454 -4.45 19.77 -4.54
C PHE A 454 -5.61 20.76 -4.41
N ARG A 455 -6.50 20.80 -5.40
CA ARG A 455 -7.60 21.80 -5.44
C ARG A 455 -8.75 21.49 -4.48
N ASN A 456 -8.91 20.22 -4.10
CA ASN A 456 -10.03 19.76 -3.29
C ASN A 456 -9.67 19.44 -1.85
N GLN A 457 -8.38 19.59 -1.50
CA GLN A 457 -7.87 19.27 -0.18
C GLN A 457 -8.16 17.81 0.22
N SER A 458 -8.12 16.91 -0.77
CA SER A 458 -8.42 15.50 -0.55
C SER A 458 -7.30 14.60 -1.08
N ALA A 459 -7.33 13.35 -0.64
CA ALA A 459 -6.70 12.24 -1.32
C ALA A 459 -7.80 11.30 -1.84
N SER A 460 -7.60 10.67 -3.00
CA SER A 460 -8.52 9.63 -3.49
C SER A 460 -7.82 8.28 -3.47
N ILE A 461 -8.56 7.22 -3.13
CA ILE A 461 -8.16 5.84 -3.37
C ILE A 461 -9.03 5.28 -4.49
N LEU A 462 -8.42 4.65 -5.49
CA LEU A 462 -9.10 3.90 -6.54
C LEU A 462 -8.69 2.42 -6.36
N PRO A 463 -9.60 1.57 -5.86
CA PRO A 463 -9.28 0.16 -5.67
C PRO A 463 -9.04 -0.58 -6.98
N GLY A 464 -8.00 -1.40 -7.04
CA GLY A 464 -7.71 -2.26 -8.18
C GLY A 464 -8.70 -3.42 -8.28
N ASP A 465 -9.07 -3.81 -9.51
CA ASP A 465 -9.86 -5.02 -9.76
C ASP A 465 -9.01 -6.24 -10.16
N GLY A 466 -7.69 -6.07 -10.22
CA GLY A 466 -6.74 -7.11 -10.61
C GLY A 466 -6.70 -7.43 -12.11
N THR A 467 -7.49 -6.75 -12.94
CA THR A 467 -7.53 -6.92 -14.40
C THR A 467 -6.93 -5.73 -15.15
N GLY A 468 -6.21 -4.85 -14.44
CA GLY A 468 -5.78 -3.54 -14.93
C GLY A 468 -6.91 -2.51 -14.91
N GLY A 469 -8.04 -2.83 -14.28
CA GLY A 469 -9.12 -1.88 -14.04
C GLY A 469 -9.16 -1.42 -12.58
N PHE A 470 -9.86 -0.30 -12.38
CA PHE A 470 -10.05 0.31 -11.06
C PHE A 470 -11.52 0.62 -10.81
N LEU A 471 -11.92 0.50 -9.55
CA LEU A 471 -13.23 0.92 -9.08
C LEU A 471 -13.33 2.46 -8.97
N PRO A 472 -14.55 3.00 -8.84
CA PRO A 472 -14.72 4.44 -8.58
C PRO A 472 -13.90 4.91 -7.38
N SER A 473 -13.36 6.13 -7.49
CA SER A 473 -12.57 6.75 -6.44
C SER A 473 -13.38 6.96 -5.16
N ILE A 474 -12.70 6.80 -4.03
CA ILE A 474 -13.20 7.14 -2.69
C ILE A 474 -12.30 8.25 -2.15
N ASP A 475 -12.90 9.37 -1.78
CA ASP A 475 -12.15 10.56 -1.35
C ASP A 475 -12.09 10.68 0.17
N PHE A 476 -10.96 11.19 0.65
CA PHE A 476 -10.68 11.47 2.06
C PHE A 476 -10.19 12.89 2.21
N ASP A 477 -10.72 13.60 3.20
CA ASP A 477 -10.25 14.93 3.55
C ASP A 477 -8.84 14.86 4.13
N THR A 478 -7.96 15.69 3.60
CA THR A 478 -6.58 15.84 4.08
C THR A 478 -6.41 17.09 4.93
N GLY A 479 -7.39 18.00 4.93
CA GLY A 479 -7.35 19.26 5.66
C GLY A 479 -6.33 20.28 5.12
N GLY A 480 -5.79 20.07 3.91
CA GLY A 480 -4.81 20.95 3.27
C GLY A 480 -4.67 20.70 1.76
N ASN A 481 -4.08 21.65 1.04
CA ASN A 481 -3.88 21.52 -0.41
C ASN A 481 -2.77 20.50 -0.72
N SER A 482 -3.16 19.22 -0.81
CA SER A 482 -2.25 18.08 -0.97
C SER A 482 -1.59 18.07 -2.37
N LEU A 483 -0.26 18.17 -2.41
CA LEU A 483 0.55 17.99 -3.63
C LEU A 483 1.05 16.54 -3.74
N GLY A 484 1.85 16.11 -2.77
CA GLY A 484 2.47 14.80 -2.72
C GLY A 484 1.62 13.79 -1.96
N VAL A 485 1.82 12.51 -2.29
CA VAL A 485 1.27 11.37 -1.55
C VAL A 485 2.36 10.32 -1.32
N THR A 486 2.40 9.76 -0.12
CA THR A 486 3.29 8.66 0.26
C THR A 486 2.50 7.65 1.06
N LEU A 487 2.82 6.36 0.90
CA LEU A 487 2.18 5.26 1.61
C LEU A 487 3.19 4.56 2.51
N ALA A 488 2.84 4.35 3.78
CA ALA A 488 3.65 3.60 4.73
C ALA A 488 2.81 3.15 5.92
N ASP A 489 3.20 2.04 6.55
CA ASP A 489 2.61 1.57 7.81
C ASP A 489 3.30 2.29 8.98
N LEU A 490 2.66 3.34 9.52
CA LEU A 490 3.25 4.26 10.50
C LEU A 490 3.01 3.82 11.95
N ASP A 491 2.00 3.00 12.19
CA ASP A 491 1.60 2.48 13.51
C ASP A 491 1.85 0.98 13.68
N ARG A 492 2.41 0.33 12.65
CA ARG A 492 2.72 -1.11 12.60
C ARG A 492 1.48 -2.00 12.76
N ASN A 493 0.30 -1.51 12.40
CA ASN A 493 -0.90 -2.32 12.34
C ASN A 493 -0.93 -3.22 11.08
N GLY A 494 0.03 -3.02 10.17
CA GLY A 494 0.22 -3.75 8.92
C GLY A 494 -0.40 -3.04 7.71
N TRP A 495 -1.37 -2.18 7.90
CA TRP A 495 -2.06 -1.48 6.83
C TRP A 495 -1.26 -0.25 6.42
N LEU A 496 -1.26 0.05 5.13
CA LEU A 496 -0.62 1.26 4.66
C LEU A 496 -1.49 2.46 4.99
N ASP A 497 -0.88 3.44 5.63
CA ASP A 497 -1.44 4.75 5.91
C ASP A 497 -1.18 5.71 4.75
N ILE A 498 -1.94 6.80 4.68
CA ILE A 498 -1.76 7.83 3.68
C ILE A 498 -1.10 9.05 4.33
N ILE A 499 0.02 9.47 3.74
CA ILE A 499 0.71 10.71 4.06
C ILE A 499 0.54 11.66 2.89
N THR A 500 0.08 12.89 3.12
CA THR A 500 0.06 13.94 2.10
C THR A 500 0.87 15.16 2.51
N THR A 501 1.52 15.80 1.55
CA THR A 501 2.22 17.09 1.74
C THR A 501 1.31 18.23 1.32
N ASN A 502 1.08 19.20 2.22
CA ASN A 502 0.14 20.29 1.98
C ASN A 502 0.86 21.62 1.76
N GLU A 503 0.92 22.08 0.50
CA GLU A 503 1.74 23.23 0.10
C GLU A 503 1.39 24.50 0.88
N THR A 504 0.11 24.83 0.97
CA THR A 504 -0.38 26.13 1.45
C THR A 504 -0.43 26.21 2.98
N SER A 505 -0.61 25.07 3.65
CA SER A 505 -0.70 24.99 5.11
C SER A 505 0.64 24.70 5.79
N GLY A 506 1.69 24.36 5.03
CA GLY A 506 3.03 24.16 5.57
C GLY A 506 3.15 22.92 6.46
N ASN A 507 2.36 21.88 6.18
CA ASN A 507 2.28 20.67 7.00
C ASN A 507 2.17 19.41 6.15
N VAL A 508 2.34 18.26 6.79
CA VAL A 508 1.90 16.96 6.27
C VAL A 508 0.62 16.54 6.99
N SER A 509 -0.25 15.82 6.30
CA SER A 509 -1.42 15.16 6.88
C SER A 509 -1.22 13.65 6.90
N ILE A 510 -1.60 13.04 8.02
CA ILE A 510 -1.53 11.61 8.26
C ILE A 510 -2.96 11.07 8.42
N LEU A 511 -3.33 10.12 7.57
CA LEU A 511 -4.58 9.39 7.63
C LEU A 511 -4.26 7.93 7.92
N LEU A 512 -4.46 7.50 9.17
CA LEU A 512 -4.15 6.14 9.59
C LEU A 512 -5.21 5.16 9.11
N ASN A 513 -4.77 4.02 8.60
CA ASN A 513 -5.61 2.96 8.09
C ASN A 513 -6.00 1.99 9.20
N THR A 514 -7.12 2.29 9.83
CA THR A 514 -7.76 1.51 10.91
C THR A 514 -8.59 0.33 10.38
N SER A 515 -8.40 -0.08 9.12
CA SER A 515 -9.18 -1.20 8.55
C SER A 515 -8.87 -2.54 9.22
N GLY A 516 -7.74 -2.64 9.94
CA GLY A 516 -7.39 -3.77 10.80
C GLY A 516 -7.98 -3.73 12.22
N ASP A 517 -8.58 -2.61 12.63
CA ASP A 517 -8.94 -2.42 14.04
C ASP A 517 -10.29 -3.04 14.42
N PRO A 518 -10.38 -3.66 15.61
CA PRO A 518 -11.66 -4.05 16.19
C PRO A 518 -12.60 -2.88 16.46
N ARG A 519 -13.66 -2.71 15.66
CA ARG A 519 -14.63 -1.65 15.89
C ARG A 519 -15.82 -2.07 16.78
N PRO A 520 -16.23 -1.23 17.75
CA PRO A 520 -17.50 -1.41 18.45
C PRO A 520 -18.69 -1.15 17.52
N VAL A 521 -19.76 -1.95 17.71
CA VAL A 521 -20.96 -2.03 16.85
C VAL A 521 -21.69 -0.69 16.65
N SER A 522 -21.43 0.32 17.48
CA SER A 522 -22.13 1.61 17.48
C SER A 522 -21.73 2.57 16.35
N GLU A 523 -20.56 2.39 15.72
CA GLU A 523 -20.08 3.30 14.66
C GLU A 523 -20.45 2.83 13.23
N GLU A 524 -21.14 1.69 13.10
CA GLU A 524 -21.50 1.11 11.79
C GLU A 524 -22.94 1.40 11.32
N LEU A 525 -23.64 2.33 11.96
CA LEU A 525 -24.99 2.72 11.52
C LEU A 525 -24.93 3.86 10.49
N PRO A 526 -25.84 3.84 9.49
CA PRO A 526 -25.72 4.57 8.22
C PRO A 526 -25.58 6.08 8.35
#